data_AF-A0A7R9SW63-F1
#
_entry.id   AF-A0A7R9SW63-F1
#
_cell.length_a   1.000
_cell.length_b   1.000
_cell.length_c   1.000
_cell.angle_alpha   90.00
_cell.angle_beta   90.00
_cell.angle_gamma   90.00
#
_symmetry.space_group_name_H-M   'P 1'
#
loop_
_entity.id
_entity.type
_entity.pdbx_description
1 polymer ?
#
loop_
_entity_poly.entity_id
_entity_poly.type
_entity_poly.pdbx_seq_one_letter_code
_entity_poly.pdbx_strand_id
1 'polypeptide(L)'
;SKGTGALDDYLAVRDELRMYNPQYVQRTHVIALTKMDLDGAAERADAFEQGLKEYMLANDTERDDSDDGTDAVELGKPAVAMVRVSAESGLGMEELSTILGKITAEAEAEAEAEAEAREE
;
A
#
# COMPACT_ATOMS: atom_id res chain seq x y z
N SER A 1 16.99 7.71 -6.35
CA SER A 1 16.48 7.38 -5.00
C SER A 1 17.67 7.43 -4.06
N LYS A 2 17.58 8.17 -2.94
CA LYS A 2 18.56 8.09 -1.87
C LYS A 2 18.29 6.77 -1.13
N GLY A 3 18.61 5.65 -1.77
CA GLY A 3 18.09 4.32 -1.44
C GLY A 3 18.63 3.79 -0.12
N THR A 4 17.79 3.81 0.92
CA THR A 4 18.00 3.07 2.17
C THR A 4 17.31 1.71 2.15
N GLY A 5 16.29 1.53 1.30
CA GLY A 5 15.63 0.24 1.04
C GLY A 5 14.22 0.46 0.51
N ALA A 6 13.65 -0.53 -0.19
CA ALA A 6 12.29 -0.40 -0.72
C ALA A 6 11.24 -0.24 0.40
N LEU A 7 11.48 -0.84 1.57
CA LEU A 7 10.59 -0.73 2.73
C LEU A 7 10.62 0.69 3.28
N ASP A 8 11.80 1.27 3.49
CA ASP A 8 11.94 2.64 3.97
C ASP A 8 11.30 3.64 3.00
N ASP A 9 11.50 3.45 1.69
CA ASP A 9 10.88 4.28 0.66
C ASP A 9 9.33 4.21 0.77
N TYR A 10 8.77 3.02 1.01
CA TYR A 10 7.33 2.86 1.25
C TYR A 10 6.87 3.57 2.52
N LEU A 11 7.55 3.37 3.65
CA LEU A 11 7.20 3.99 4.93
C LEU A 11 7.25 5.53 4.84
N ALA A 12 8.29 6.07 4.20
CA ALA A 12 8.44 7.50 3.98
C ALA A 12 7.29 8.07 3.14
N VAL A 13 6.90 7.40 2.05
CA VAL A 13 5.76 7.83 1.22
C VAL A 13 4.45 7.82 2.02
N ARG A 14 4.22 6.79 2.85
CA ARG A 14 3.03 6.74 3.71
C ARG A 14 3.01 7.90 4.70
N ASP A 15 4.14 8.20 5.34
CA ASP A 15 4.26 9.30 6.29
C ASP A 15 4.06 10.66 5.62
N GLU A 16 4.70 10.90 4.46
CA GLU A 16 4.53 12.12 3.68
C GLU A 16 3.04 12.32 3.30
N LEU A 17 2.37 11.28 2.76
CA LEU A 17 0.95 11.36 2.41
C LEU A 17 0.07 11.73 3.61
N ARG A 18 0.36 11.15 4.78
CA ARG A 18 -0.34 11.44 6.04
C ARG A 18 -0.11 12.88 6.49
N MET A 19 1.12 13.38 6.42
CA MET A 19 1.46 14.77 6.74
C MET A 19 0.70 15.78 5.85
N TYR A 20 0.48 15.44 4.58
CA TYR A 20 -0.34 16.28 3.68
C TYR A 20 -1.84 16.19 4.02
N ASN A 21 -2.37 14.97 4.12
CA ASN A 21 -3.76 14.72 4.51
C ASN A 21 -3.89 13.31 5.11
N PRO A 22 -4.24 13.18 6.40
CA PRO A 22 -4.41 11.87 7.03
C PRO A 22 -5.41 10.94 6.32
N GLN A 23 -6.37 11.50 5.56
CA GLN A 23 -7.33 10.70 4.80
C GLN A 23 -6.71 9.97 3.60
N TYR A 24 -5.52 10.38 3.12
CA TYR A 24 -4.87 9.70 1.99
C TYR A 24 -4.36 8.31 2.36
N VAL A 25 -3.87 8.13 3.58
CA VAL A 25 -3.47 6.79 4.05
C VAL A 25 -4.67 5.90 4.39
N GLN A 26 -5.89 6.45 4.44
CA GLN A 26 -7.12 5.68 4.62
C GLN A 26 -7.73 5.20 3.30
N ARG A 27 -7.21 5.65 2.15
CA ARG A 27 -7.67 5.18 0.84
C ARG A 27 -7.19 3.76 0.56
N THR A 28 -8.07 2.96 -0.04
CA THR A 28 -7.72 1.65 -0.62
C THR A 28 -6.57 1.84 -1.61
N HIS A 29 -5.53 1.03 -1.48
CA HIS A 29 -4.34 1.16 -2.31
C HIS A 29 -3.68 -0.19 -2.57
N VAL A 30 -2.81 -0.23 -3.58
CA VAL A 30 -2.00 -1.38 -3.98
C VAL A 30 -0.53 -1.00 -3.96
N ILE A 31 0.33 -1.99 -3.73
CA ILE A 31 1.78 -1.82 -3.85
C ILE A 31 2.23 -2.48 -5.15
N ALA A 32 2.81 -1.70 -6.06
CA ALA A 32 3.42 -2.23 -7.28
C ALA A 32 4.94 -2.28 -7.12
N LEU A 33 5.50 -3.48 -7.01
CA LEU A 33 6.94 -3.71 -6.96
C LEU A 33 7.49 -3.68 -8.39
N THR A 34 8.07 -2.54 -8.78
CA THR A 34 8.46 -2.27 -10.17
C THR A 34 9.89 -2.73 -10.50
N LYS A 35 10.23 -2.76 -11.80
CA LYS A 35 11.56 -3.09 -12.35
C LYS A 35 11.98 -4.54 -12.12
N MET A 36 11.01 -5.45 -12.21
CA MET A 36 11.23 -6.89 -12.05
C MET A 36 12.07 -7.53 -13.17
N ASP A 37 12.38 -6.79 -14.21
CA ASP A 37 13.32 -7.15 -15.29
C ASP A 37 14.80 -7.05 -14.89
N LEU A 38 15.12 -6.42 -13.76
CA LEU A 38 16.50 -6.26 -13.30
C LEU A 38 16.99 -7.46 -12.49
N ASP A 39 18.29 -7.76 -12.62
CA ASP A 39 18.95 -8.75 -11.78
C ASP A 39 18.79 -8.42 -10.28
N GLY A 40 18.49 -9.44 -9.48
CA GLY A 40 18.27 -9.30 -8.05
C GLY A 40 16.92 -8.68 -7.67
N ALA A 41 16.03 -8.40 -8.64
CA ALA A 41 14.74 -7.76 -8.33
C ALA A 41 13.80 -8.69 -7.55
N ALA A 42 13.83 -9.99 -7.84
CA ALA A 42 13.04 -10.99 -7.13
C ALA A 42 13.43 -11.06 -5.64
N GLU A 43 14.72 -11.14 -5.34
CA GLU A 43 15.23 -11.21 -3.98
C GLU A 43 14.95 -9.91 -3.21
N ARG A 44 15.04 -8.76 -3.87
CA ARG A 44 14.66 -7.46 -3.26
C ARG A 44 13.16 -7.38 -3.00
N ALA A 45 12.33 -7.91 -3.89
CA ALA A 45 10.88 -7.99 -3.70
C ALA A 45 10.53 -8.92 -2.53
N ASP A 46 11.16 -10.10 -2.45
CA ASP A 46 11.00 -11.03 -1.32
C ASP A 46 11.36 -10.35 0.01
N ALA A 47 12.49 -9.64 0.05
CA ALA A 47 12.94 -8.91 1.24
C ALA A 47 11.97 -7.79 1.65
N PHE A 48 11.40 -7.07 0.68
CA PHE A 48 10.36 -6.07 0.95
C PHE A 48 9.09 -6.70 1.53
N GLU A 49 8.59 -7.77 0.91
CA GLU A 49 7.37 -8.46 1.34
C GLU A 49 7.52 -9.01 2.77
N GLN A 50 8.67 -9.62 3.06
CA GLN A 50 9.00 -10.09 4.40
C GLN A 50 9.10 -8.93 5.39
N GLY A 51 9.86 -7.89 5.07
CA GLY A 51 10.05 -6.75 5.96
C GLY A 51 8.75 -5.99 6.25
N LEU A 52 7.87 -5.84 5.27
CA LEU A 52 6.56 -5.23 5.48
C LEU A 52 5.68 -6.08 6.39
N LYS A 53 5.69 -7.41 6.23
CA LYS A 53 4.96 -8.33 7.10
C LYS A 53 5.45 -8.26 8.54
N GLU A 54 6.78 -8.26 8.74
CA GLU A 54 7.39 -8.16 10.06
C GLU A 54 7.07 -6.81 10.72
N TYR A 55 7.14 -5.72 9.96
CA TYR A 55 6.75 -4.39 10.42
C TYR A 55 5.28 -4.34 10.84
N MET A 56 4.37 -4.86 10.01
CA MET A 56 2.94 -4.90 10.34
C MET A 56 2.68 -5.72 11.60
N LEU A 57 3.28 -6.90 11.73
CA LEU A 57 3.12 -7.74 12.92
C LEU A 57 3.62 -7.06 14.19
N ALA A 58 4.79 -6.42 14.14
CA ALA A 58 5.33 -5.68 15.28
C ALA A 58 4.40 -4.55 15.74
N ASN A 59 3.84 -3.79 14.80
CA ASN A 59 2.97 -2.64 15.10
C ASN A 59 1.51 -3.02 15.41
N ASP A 60 1.02 -4.19 14.97
CA ASP A 60 -0.32 -4.68 15.35
C ASP A 60 -0.35 -5.15 16.81
N THR A 61 0.81 -5.52 17.36
CA THR A 61 0.95 -6.01 18.74
C THR A 61 0.94 -4.87 19.78
N GLU A 62 1.23 -3.63 19.36
CA GLU A 62 1.33 -2.45 20.25
C GLU A 62 0.07 -1.56 20.26
N ARG A 63 -1.01 -1.94 19.55
CA ARG A 63 -2.32 -1.26 19.63
C ARG A 63 -3.15 -1.80 20.81
N ASP A 64 -2.59 -1.74 22.01
CA ASP A 64 -3.38 -1.65 23.25
C ASP A 64 -3.60 -0.15 23.51
N ASP A 65 -4.77 0.26 24.02
CA ASP A 65 -5.38 1.61 23.99
C ASP A 65 -4.62 2.75 24.74
N SER A 66 -3.29 2.72 24.78
CA SER A 66 -2.43 3.77 25.29
C SER A 66 -1.81 4.56 24.13
N ASP A 67 -2.33 5.76 23.92
CA ASP A 67 -1.74 6.87 23.18
C ASP A 67 -0.39 7.28 23.81
N ASP A 68 0.63 6.44 23.63
CA ASP A 68 2.01 6.72 24.06
C ASP A 68 2.89 6.88 22.83
N GLY A 69 2.84 8.06 22.20
CA GLY A 69 3.96 8.77 21.59
C GLY A 69 5.05 8.03 20.80
N THR A 70 4.83 6.80 20.31
CA THR A 70 5.84 6.06 19.55
C THR A 70 6.01 6.71 18.19
N ASP A 71 7.26 6.86 17.74
CA ASP A 71 7.63 7.32 16.38
C ASP A 71 7.20 6.35 15.26
N ALA A 72 6.24 5.45 15.51
CA ALA A 72 5.72 4.52 14.54
C ALA A 72 4.95 5.28 13.45
N VAL A 73 5.31 5.04 12.19
CA VAL A 73 4.60 5.63 11.05
C VAL A 73 3.19 5.04 11.02
N GLU A 74 2.19 5.91 11.17
CA GLU A 74 0.80 5.50 11.05
C GLU A 74 0.51 5.11 9.58
N LEU A 75 0.54 3.80 9.32
CA LEU A 75 0.38 3.27 7.98
C LEU A 75 -1.04 3.37 7.44
N GLY A 76 -2.04 3.78 8.22
CA GLY A 76 -3.44 3.79 7.78
C GLY A 76 -3.97 2.40 7.38
N LYS A 77 -4.89 2.34 6.41
CA LYS A 77 -5.39 1.06 5.88
C LYS A 77 -4.27 0.28 5.19
N PRO A 78 -4.16 -1.04 5.37
CA PRO A 78 -3.16 -1.85 4.67
C PRO A 78 -3.43 -1.90 3.16
N ALA A 79 -2.39 -2.20 2.37
CA ALA A 79 -2.54 -2.44 0.94
C ALA A 79 -3.42 -3.67 0.72
N VAL A 80 -4.35 -3.59 -0.24
CA VAL A 80 -5.25 -4.73 -0.55
C VAL A 80 -4.58 -5.77 -1.45
N ALA A 81 -3.51 -5.39 -2.13
CA ALA A 81 -2.72 -6.28 -2.96
C ALA A 81 -1.30 -5.76 -3.14
N MET A 82 -0.39 -6.69 -3.44
CA MET A 82 0.96 -6.39 -3.88
C MET A 82 1.24 -7.14 -5.19
N VAL A 83 1.74 -6.43 -6.19
CA VAL A 83 1.97 -6.99 -7.54
C VAL A 83 3.39 -6.70 -7.99
N ARG A 84 4.09 -7.74 -8.42
CA ARG A 84 5.43 -7.63 -9.01
C ARG A 84 5.30 -7.32 -10.49
N VAL A 85 5.84 -6.18 -10.93
CA VAL A 85 5.64 -5.68 -12.30
C VAL A 85 6.93 -5.23 -12.98
N SER A 86 6.95 -5.34 -14.29
CA SER A 86 7.93 -4.67 -15.14
C SER A 86 7.22 -3.98 -16.29
N ALA A 87 7.42 -2.66 -16.39
CA ALA A 87 6.93 -1.89 -17.52
C ALA A 87 7.69 -2.20 -18.82
N GLU A 88 8.95 -2.65 -18.72
CA GLU A 88 9.79 -3.00 -19.86
C GLU A 88 9.39 -4.34 -20.47
N SER A 89 9.22 -5.39 -19.64
CA SER A 89 8.87 -6.72 -20.12
C SER A 89 7.36 -6.99 -20.16
N GLY A 90 6.55 -6.11 -19.58
CA GLY A 90 5.10 -6.27 -19.42
C GLY A 90 4.70 -7.24 -18.29
N LEU A 91 5.65 -7.81 -17.54
CA LEU A 91 5.37 -8.71 -16.42
C LEU A 91 4.39 -8.06 -15.43
N GLY A 92 3.36 -8.81 -15.03
CA GLY A 92 2.41 -8.42 -13.98
C GLY A 92 1.46 -7.26 -14.31
N MET A 93 1.56 -6.65 -15.50
CA MET A 93 0.75 -5.47 -15.85
C MET A 93 -0.74 -5.80 -16.03
N GLU A 94 -1.07 -6.99 -16.58
CA GLU A 94 -2.47 -7.44 -16.71
C GLU A 94 -3.11 -7.72 -15.35
N GLU A 95 -2.36 -8.34 -14.43
CA GLU A 95 -2.80 -8.57 -13.05
C GLU A 95 -3.03 -7.24 -12.32
N LEU A 96 -2.09 -6.30 -12.41
CA LEU A 96 -2.22 -4.96 -11.83
C LEU A 96 -3.45 -4.24 -12.39
N SER A 97 -3.66 -4.27 -13.71
CA SER A 97 -4.82 -3.63 -14.34
C SER A 97 -6.14 -4.26 -13.88
N THR A 98 -6.18 -5.58 -13.71
CA THR A 98 -7.36 -6.31 -13.23
C THR A 98 -7.70 -5.91 -11.80
N ILE A 99 -6.70 -5.83 -10.92
CA ILE A 99 -6.89 -5.44 -9.53
C ILE A 99 -7.38 -4.00 -9.44
N LEU A 100 -6.76 -3.07 -10.16
CA LEU A 100 -7.18 -1.68 -10.18
C LEU A 100 -8.61 -1.52 -10.70
N GLY A 101 -8.98 -2.25 -11.76
CA GLY A 101 -10.35 -2.26 -12.28
C GLY A 101 -11.38 -2.70 -11.24
N LYS A 102 -11.07 -3.72 -10.43
CA LYS A 102 -11.95 -4.15 -9.34
C LYS A 102 -12.11 -3.08 -8.26
N ILE A 103 -11.00 -2.49 -7.81
CA ILE A 103 -11.00 -1.44 -6.79
C ILE A 103 -11.82 -0.23 -7.25
N THR A 104 -11.69 0.17 -8.52
CA THR A 104 -12.49 1.27 -9.08
C THR A 104 -13.97 0.94 -9.12
N ALA A 105 -14.34 -0.26 -9.58
CA ALA A 105 -15.74 -0.69 -9.63
C ALA A 105 -16.38 -0.76 -8.23
N GLU A 106 -15.64 -1.27 -7.23
CA GLU A 106 -16.10 -1.30 -5.84
C GLU A 106 -16.30 0.12 -5.28
N ALA A 107 -15.37 1.03 -5.54
CA ALA A 107 -15.47 2.42 -5.09
C ALA A 107 -16.64 3.17 -5.75
N GLU A 108 -16.92 2.90 -7.04
CA GLU A 108 -18.08 3.46 -7.74
C GLU A 108 -19.41 2.94 -7.17
N ALA A 109 -19.50 1.65 -6.89
CA ALA A 109 -20.68 1.04 -6.28
C ALA A 109 -20.93 1.56 -4.85
N GLU A 110 -19.89 1.73 -4.04
CA GLU A 110 -20.01 2.35 -2.71
C GLU A 110 -20.50 3.79 -2.79
N ALA A 111 -19.99 4.57 -3.75
CA ALA A 111 -20.41 5.96 -3.94
C ALA A 111 -21.87 6.07 -4.40
N GLU A 112 -22.33 5.18 -5.27
CA GLU A 112 -23.73 5.13 -5.72
C GLU A 112 -24.66 4.75 -4.55
N ALA A 113 -24.31 3.73 -3.78
CA ALA A 113 -25.09 3.32 -2.60
C ALA A 113 -25.17 4.43 -1.53
N GLU A 114 -24.07 5.15 -1.29
CA GLU A 114 -24.09 6.30 -0.38
C GLU A 114 -24.96 7.45 -0.88
N ALA A 115 -25.03 7.67 -2.20
CA ALA A 115 -25.87 8.69 -2.80
C ALA A 115 -27.36 8.34 -2.64
N GLU A 116 -27.74 7.11 -2.95
CA GLU A 116 -29.13 6.62 -2.79
C GLU A 116 -29.58 6.70 -1.32
N ALA A 117 -28.73 6.31 -0.37
CA ALA A 117 -29.04 6.36 1.06
C ALA A 117 -29.18 7.79 1.62
N ARG A 118 -28.70 8.82 0.91
CA ARG A 118 -28.89 10.23 1.28
C ARG A 118 -30.16 10.84 0.68
N GLU A 119 -30.79 10.17 -0.27
CA GLU A 119 -32.04 10.60 -0.89
C GLU A 119 -33.29 10.04 -0.19
N GLU A 120 -33.13 9.07 0.73
CA GLU A 120 -34.17 8.54 1.64
C GLU A 120 -34.25 9.28 2.98
#